data_AF-E4UR63-F1
#
_entry.id   AF-E4UR63-F1
#
_cell.length_a   1.000
_cell.length_b   1.000
_cell.length_c   1.000
_cell.angle_alpha   90.00
_cell.angle_beta   90.00
_cell.angle_gamma   90.00
#
_symmetry.space_group_name_H-M   'P 1'
#
loop_
_entity.id
_entity.type
_entity.pdbx_description
1 polymer ?
#
loop_
_entity_poly.entity_id
_entity_poly.type
_entity_poly.pdbx_seq_one_letter_code
_entity_poly.pdbx_strand_id
1 'polypeptide(L)'
;MQFVALLAALGAPLALAASIPAAHNNSSIIDVKLAATGNSMIKAIITNNGDRTLNLLKFNTIMDEHPTRKVKVYQDGAEVQFTGMLPRYKMSDLTPDFFVNLGPKASVEHSFDLAATHDLSRGGKITVSANGVVPTAEENETTITGHTHYESNELTMDVDGKEAAAVEQSMGGDSPAGVIDKRSNIVTSSCRGNQLQMLKTALANSARLSKAAASAAQRNPRKFQEYFKTTDSSTVQKVVSRFMSVARESTSTGKTTYYCNDTRDGCKPGVLAYTLPSKNQVFNCPSYYKLPALNNRCHGQDMATTTLHELTHNPAVVTPFCEDLGYGYDRVSRLPASKAVQNADTYSLFANAVYLGC
;
A
#
# COMPACT_ATOMS: atom_id res chain seq x y z
N MET A 1 85.51 -6.47 2.94
CA MET A 1 84.66 -7.54 3.49
C MET A 1 83.25 -7.32 2.95
N GLN A 2 82.60 -8.38 2.43
CA GLN A 2 81.35 -8.29 1.69
C GLN A 2 80.23 -7.59 2.48
N PHE A 3 79.57 -6.64 1.82
CA PHE A 3 78.34 -6.00 2.26
C PHE A 3 77.16 -6.88 1.86
N VAL A 4 76.43 -7.44 2.83
CA VAL A 4 75.09 -7.98 2.61
C VAL A 4 74.20 -7.70 3.82
N ALA A 5 73.18 -6.89 3.53
CA ALA A 5 71.80 -6.88 4.04
C ALA A 5 71.48 -7.08 5.52
N LEU A 6 70.64 -6.17 6.04
CA LEU A 6 69.31 -6.54 6.53
C LEU A 6 68.41 -5.29 6.55
N LEU A 7 67.47 -5.24 5.61
CA LEU A 7 66.29 -4.38 5.67
C LEU A 7 65.38 -4.90 6.79
N ALA A 8 65.13 -4.07 7.79
CA ALA A 8 64.00 -4.21 8.71
C ALA A 8 63.13 -2.94 8.58
N ALA A 9 62.30 -2.89 7.54
CA ALA A 9 61.28 -1.86 7.42
C ALA A 9 60.12 -2.23 8.33
N LEU A 10 59.96 -1.49 9.44
CA LEU A 10 58.84 -1.63 10.37
C LEU A 10 57.52 -1.43 9.61
N GLY A 11 56.68 -2.47 9.62
CA GLY A 11 55.32 -2.40 9.11
C GLY A 11 54.48 -1.44 9.96
N ALA A 12 53.92 -0.42 9.31
CA ALA A 12 52.83 0.37 9.87
C ALA A 12 51.55 -0.49 9.82
N PRO A 13 50.81 -0.65 10.93
CA PRO A 13 49.54 -1.37 10.90
C PRO A 13 48.52 -0.52 10.14
N LEU A 14 48.17 -0.94 8.93
CA LEU A 14 46.92 -0.52 8.31
C LEU A 14 45.80 -1.06 9.19
N ALA A 15 45.20 -0.19 10.01
CA ALA A 15 43.90 -0.41 10.58
C ALA A 15 42.92 -0.56 9.41
N LEU A 16 42.65 -1.80 8.99
CA LEU A 16 41.41 -2.09 8.26
C LEU A 16 40.30 -1.70 9.22
N ALA A 17 39.70 -0.54 8.98
CA ALA A 17 38.38 -0.22 9.43
C ALA A 17 37.46 -1.28 8.80
N ALA A 18 37.32 -2.42 9.48
CA ALA A 18 36.24 -3.34 9.24
C ALA A 18 34.98 -2.51 9.49
N SER A 19 34.33 -2.10 8.40
CA SER A 19 32.95 -1.65 8.45
C SER A 19 32.17 -2.82 9.04
N ILE A 20 31.92 -2.75 10.35
CA ILE A 20 30.93 -3.60 11.01
C ILE A 20 29.65 -3.29 10.25
N PRO A 21 29.07 -4.22 9.47
CA PRO A 21 27.78 -3.98 8.85
C PRO A 21 26.86 -3.63 9.99
N ALA A 22 26.20 -2.48 9.91
CA ALA A 22 25.26 -2.03 10.92
C ALA A 22 24.32 -3.20 11.21
N ALA A 23 24.48 -3.81 12.39
CA ALA A 23 23.63 -4.90 12.82
C ALA A 23 22.20 -4.38 12.77
N HIS A 24 21.45 -4.82 11.77
CA HIS A 24 20.04 -4.52 11.65
C HIS A 24 19.35 -5.21 12.83
N ASN A 25 19.25 -4.49 13.94
CA ASN A 25 18.62 -4.92 15.18
C ASN A 25 17.09 -4.93 15.09
N ASN A 26 16.57 -5.53 14.02
CA ASN A 26 15.25 -6.12 13.96
C ASN A 26 15.44 -7.40 13.18
N SER A 27 15.62 -8.52 13.87
CA SER A 27 15.73 -9.85 13.26
C SER A 27 14.43 -10.16 12.53
N SER A 28 14.33 -9.71 11.28
CA SER A 28 13.23 -10.02 10.41
C SER A 28 13.14 -11.54 10.28
N ILE A 29 12.01 -12.13 10.68
CA ILE A 29 11.83 -13.58 10.58
C ILE A 29 11.72 -13.99 9.10
N ILE A 30 11.24 -13.07 8.25
CA ILE A 30 11.16 -13.26 6.80
C ILE A 30 12.28 -12.49 6.09
N ASP A 31 13.02 -13.20 5.25
CA ASP A 31 13.98 -12.62 4.29
C ASP A 31 13.39 -12.61 2.88
N VAL A 32 13.67 -11.56 2.12
CA VAL A 32 13.20 -11.40 0.74
C VAL A 32 14.38 -11.12 -0.16
N LYS A 33 14.59 -11.94 -1.19
CA LYS A 33 15.60 -11.69 -2.22
C LYS A 33 14.96 -11.49 -3.57
N LEU A 34 15.37 -10.42 -4.27
CA LEU A 34 14.94 -10.12 -5.62
C LEU A 34 16.00 -10.54 -6.63
N ALA A 35 15.58 -11.22 -7.67
CA ALA A 35 16.40 -11.56 -8.83
C ALA A 35 15.66 -11.18 -10.13
N ALA A 36 16.40 -10.62 -11.09
CA ALA A 36 15.90 -10.42 -12.44
C ALA A 36 15.83 -11.78 -13.17
N THR A 37 14.75 -12.03 -13.88
CA THR A 37 14.51 -13.28 -14.64
C THR A 37 14.12 -13.03 -16.10
N GLY A 38 14.16 -11.77 -16.55
CA GLY A 38 13.85 -11.31 -17.89
C GLY A 38 14.05 -9.80 -17.98
N ASN A 39 13.50 -9.16 -19.03
CA ASN A 39 13.63 -7.73 -19.27
C ASN A 39 13.11 -6.88 -18.09
N SER A 40 11.86 -7.13 -17.69
CA SER A 40 11.19 -6.48 -16.56
C SER A 40 10.64 -7.47 -15.51
N MET A 41 10.91 -8.77 -15.71
CA MET A 41 10.46 -9.85 -14.84
C MET A 41 11.33 -9.97 -13.60
N ILE A 42 10.69 -9.97 -12.43
CA ILE A 42 11.33 -10.18 -11.13
C ILE A 42 10.83 -11.49 -10.52
N LYS A 43 11.75 -12.21 -9.91
CA LYS A 43 11.48 -13.29 -8.97
C LYS A 43 11.84 -12.82 -7.56
N ALA A 44 10.86 -12.83 -6.67
CA ALA A 44 11.05 -12.69 -5.24
C ALA A 44 11.14 -14.07 -4.60
N ILE A 45 12.17 -14.29 -3.78
CA ILE A 45 12.34 -15.49 -2.96
C ILE A 45 12.11 -15.08 -1.51
N ILE A 46 11.01 -15.55 -0.93
CA ILE A 46 10.59 -15.24 0.43
C ILE A 46 10.95 -16.43 1.32
N THR A 47 11.81 -16.22 2.32
CA THR A 47 12.34 -17.29 3.17
C THR A 47 11.98 -17.06 4.63
N ASN A 48 11.45 -18.09 5.29
CA ASN A 48 11.24 -18.09 6.74
C ASN A 48 12.53 -18.48 7.46
N ASN A 49 13.26 -17.49 7.96
CA ASN A 49 14.46 -17.69 8.78
C ASN A 49 14.16 -18.08 10.23
N GLY A 50 12.90 -18.21 10.63
CA GLY A 50 12.48 -18.68 11.94
C GLY A 50 12.64 -20.18 12.14
N ASP A 51 12.19 -20.64 13.31
CA ASP A 51 12.14 -22.03 13.77
C ASP A 51 10.70 -22.57 13.85
N ARG A 52 9.70 -21.74 13.55
CA ARG A 52 8.27 -22.10 13.50
C ARG A 52 7.65 -21.84 12.13
N THR A 53 6.62 -22.60 11.79
CA THR A 53 5.77 -22.34 10.63
C THR A 53 5.06 -21.00 10.81
N LEU A 54 4.96 -20.23 9.72
CA LEU A 54 4.21 -18.98 9.68
C LEU A 54 3.11 -19.08 8.62
N ASN A 55 1.91 -18.58 8.93
CA ASN A 55 0.89 -18.35 7.93
C ASN A 55 0.89 -16.86 7.54
N LEU A 56 1.33 -16.56 6.33
CA LEU A 56 1.63 -15.20 5.87
C LEU A 56 0.47 -14.64 5.04
N LEU A 57 -0.19 -13.57 5.48
CA LEU A 57 -1.24 -12.94 4.69
C LEU A 57 -0.65 -12.30 3.42
N LYS A 58 -1.17 -12.67 2.24
CA LYS A 58 -0.67 -12.19 0.94
C LYS A 58 -0.98 -10.72 0.67
N PHE A 59 -2.14 -10.24 1.11
CA PHE A 59 -2.67 -8.92 0.79
C PHE A 59 -1.72 -7.76 1.09
N ASN A 60 -1.50 -6.93 0.07
CA ASN A 60 -0.60 -5.77 0.08
C ASN A 60 0.82 -6.09 0.57
N THR A 61 1.33 -7.25 0.17
CA THR A 61 2.72 -7.67 0.38
C THR A 61 3.38 -8.02 -0.94
N ILE A 62 4.66 -8.39 -0.92
CA ILE A 62 5.33 -8.93 -2.11
C ILE A 62 4.68 -10.20 -2.66
N MET A 63 3.87 -10.91 -1.88
CA MET A 63 3.15 -12.14 -2.26
C MET A 63 1.72 -11.87 -2.76
N ASP A 64 1.31 -10.60 -2.85
CA ASP A 64 -0.04 -10.24 -3.29
C ASP A 64 -0.23 -10.55 -4.78
N GLU A 65 -1.25 -11.33 -5.13
CA GLU A 65 -1.51 -11.72 -6.52
C GLU A 65 -2.13 -10.58 -7.36
N HIS A 66 -2.66 -9.54 -6.71
CA HIS A 66 -3.18 -8.36 -7.40
C HIS A 66 -2.05 -7.49 -7.95
N PRO A 67 -2.29 -6.64 -8.97
CA PRO A 67 -1.31 -5.69 -9.50
C PRO A 67 -1.05 -4.49 -8.57
N THR A 68 -0.67 -4.79 -7.32
CA THR A 68 -0.26 -3.83 -6.29
C THR A 68 1.22 -3.49 -6.41
N ARG A 69 1.62 -2.43 -5.71
CA ARG A 69 3.02 -1.97 -5.67
C ARG A 69 3.85 -2.84 -4.73
N LYS A 70 4.35 -3.95 -5.25
CA LYS A 70 5.20 -4.93 -4.52
C LYS A 70 6.60 -4.42 -4.20
N VAL A 71 7.11 -3.52 -5.05
CA VAL A 71 8.45 -2.96 -5.00
C VAL A 71 8.41 -1.46 -5.29
N LYS A 72 9.47 -0.76 -4.94
CA LYS A 72 9.75 0.58 -5.44
C LYS A 72 10.71 0.47 -6.62
N VAL A 73 10.48 1.28 -7.63
CA VAL A 73 11.31 1.34 -8.83
C VAL A 73 11.82 2.76 -8.98
N TYR A 74 13.13 2.92 -9.08
CA TYR A 74 13.79 4.21 -9.26
C TYR A 74 14.59 4.23 -10.56
N GLN A 75 14.53 5.36 -11.25
CA GLN A 75 15.37 5.66 -12.40
C GLN A 75 15.94 7.06 -12.24
N ASP A 76 17.27 7.21 -12.35
CA ASP A 76 17.98 8.49 -12.22
C ASP A 76 17.61 9.27 -10.93
N GLY A 77 17.36 8.56 -9.83
CA GLY A 77 17.00 9.13 -8.53
C GLY A 77 15.52 9.52 -8.36
N ALA A 78 14.69 9.35 -9.39
CA ALA A 78 13.24 9.57 -9.32
C ALA A 78 12.48 8.24 -9.27
N GLU A 79 11.39 8.19 -8.50
CA GLU A 79 10.50 7.02 -8.49
C GLU A 79 9.75 6.93 -9.82
N VAL A 80 9.78 5.76 -10.45
CA VAL A 80 9.04 5.47 -11.67
C VAL A 80 7.55 5.41 -11.34
N GLN A 81 6.71 5.95 -12.22
CA GLN A 81 5.27 6.01 -12.01
C GLN A 81 4.67 4.60 -11.86
N PHE A 82 4.05 4.35 -10.71
CA PHE A 82 3.20 3.18 -10.50
C PHE A 82 1.86 3.34 -11.23
N THR A 83 1.48 2.32 -12.00
CA THR A 83 0.28 2.27 -12.85
C THR A 83 -0.70 1.15 -12.46
N GLY A 84 -0.38 0.38 -11.41
CA GLY A 84 -1.26 -0.65 -10.86
C GLY A 84 -2.39 -0.10 -9.98
N MET A 85 -2.88 -0.95 -9.07
CA MET A 85 -4.00 -0.65 -8.18
C MET A 85 -3.59 -0.52 -6.71
N LEU A 86 -4.36 0.26 -5.95
CA LEU A 86 -4.35 0.32 -4.49
C LEU A 86 -5.71 -0.19 -3.98
N PRO A 87 -5.81 -1.47 -3.60
CA PRO A 87 -7.03 -2.11 -3.16
C PRO A 87 -7.24 -1.96 -1.65
N ARG A 88 -8.46 -1.66 -1.21
CA ARG A 88 -8.84 -1.92 0.18
C ARG A 88 -9.32 -3.34 0.33
N TYR A 89 -8.66 -4.10 1.21
CA TYR A 89 -9.04 -5.47 1.52
C TYR A 89 -10.08 -5.57 2.65
N LYS A 90 -10.94 -6.57 2.58
CA LYS A 90 -11.83 -6.99 3.68
C LYS A 90 -10.97 -7.74 4.70
N MET A 91 -10.84 -7.16 5.89
CA MET A 91 -9.97 -7.71 6.95
C MET A 91 -10.71 -8.58 7.96
N SER A 92 -12.04 -8.73 7.84
CA SER A 92 -12.81 -9.71 8.60
C SER A 92 -13.04 -10.97 7.78
N ASP A 93 -13.17 -12.10 8.46
CA ASP A 93 -13.51 -13.39 7.85
C ASP A 93 -12.47 -13.83 6.79
N LEU A 94 -11.18 -13.62 7.08
CA LEU A 94 -10.07 -14.04 6.22
C LEU A 94 -10.09 -15.57 6.07
N THR A 95 -9.95 -16.05 4.83
CA THR A 95 -9.95 -17.48 4.50
C THR A 95 -8.52 -17.99 4.26
N PRO A 96 -8.27 -19.31 4.37
CA PRO A 96 -6.93 -19.89 4.18
C PRO A 96 -6.27 -19.53 2.83
N ASP A 97 -7.06 -19.38 1.76
CA ASP A 97 -6.57 -19.03 0.41
C ASP A 97 -5.85 -17.68 0.34
N PHE A 98 -6.05 -16.79 1.32
CA PHE A 98 -5.37 -15.50 1.40
C PHE A 98 -3.98 -15.59 2.02
N PHE A 99 -3.57 -16.78 2.47
CA PHE A 99 -2.30 -16.96 3.15
C PHE A 99 -1.33 -17.87 2.38
N VAL A 100 -0.04 -17.70 2.69
CA VAL A 100 1.02 -18.64 2.35
C VAL A 100 1.51 -19.29 3.63
N ASN A 101 1.33 -20.60 3.74
CA ASN A 101 1.95 -21.40 4.79
C ASN A 101 3.43 -21.58 4.46
N LEU A 102 4.32 -21.10 5.33
CA LEU A 102 5.76 -21.14 5.14
C LEU A 102 6.44 -21.76 6.36
N GLY A 103 6.81 -23.04 6.22
CA GLY A 103 7.50 -23.81 7.26
C GLY A 103 8.87 -23.22 7.64
N PRO A 104 9.48 -23.69 8.76
CA PRO A 104 10.80 -23.25 9.18
C PRO A 104 11.84 -23.49 8.08
N LYS A 105 12.65 -22.47 7.79
CA LYS A 105 13.71 -22.49 6.76
C LYS A 105 13.21 -22.75 5.33
N ALA A 106 11.90 -22.83 5.12
CA ALA A 106 11.33 -22.98 3.80
C ALA A 106 11.35 -21.65 3.05
N SER A 107 11.36 -21.75 1.72
CA SER A 107 11.23 -20.62 0.81
C SER A 107 10.05 -20.82 -0.13
N VAL A 108 9.43 -19.71 -0.52
CA VAL A 108 8.44 -19.65 -1.60
C VAL A 108 8.92 -18.64 -2.63
N GLU A 109 8.67 -18.93 -3.91
CA GLU A 109 8.96 -18.00 -5.00
C GLU A 109 7.67 -17.28 -5.42
N HIS A 110 7.79 -15.99 -5.70
CA HIS A 110 6.73 -15.18 -6.29
C HIS A 110 7.31 -14.34 -7.44
N SER A 111 6.78 -14.52 -8.64
CA SER A 111 7.25 -13.81 -9.83
C SER A 111 6.21 -12.81 -10.32
N PHE A 112 6.67 -11.65 -10.76
CA PHE A 112 5.83 -10.58 -11.30
C PHE A 112 6.60 -9.76 -12.33
N ASP A 113 5.87 -9.17 -13.27
CA ASP A 113 6.42 -8.26 -14.27
C ASP A 113 6.29 -6.81 -13.79
N LEU A 114 7.41 -6.08 -13.71
CA LEU A 114 7.37 -4.66 -13.38
C LEU A 114 6.65 -3.85 -14.45
N ALA A 115 6.82 -4.21 -15.73
CA ALA A 115 6.20 -3.50 -16.83
C ALA A 115 4.68 -3.69 -16.86
N ALA A 116 4.11 -4.61 -16.07
CA ALA A 116 2.66 -4.71 -15.90
C ALA A 116 2.08 -3.67 -14.91
N THR A 117 2.93 -3.04 -14.07
CA THR A 117 2.51 -2.14 -12.98
C THR A 117 3.30 -0.83 -12.89
N HIS A 118 4.26 -0.61 -13.79
CA HIS A 118 5.05 0.62 -13.90
C HIS A 118 5.22 0.98 -15.38
N ASP A 119 5.32 2.28 -15.67
CA ASP A 119 5.70 2.74 -17.02
C ASP A 119 7.23 2.69 -17.18
N LEU A 120 7.71 1.63 -17.82
CA LEU A 120 9.12 1.39 -18.11
C LEU A 120 9.49 1.67 -19.57
N SER A 121 8.63 2.35 -20.33
CA SER A 121 8.82 2.62 -21.76
C SER A 121 10.07 3.43 -22.10
N ARG A 122 10.58 4.22 -21.13
CA ARG A 122 11.84 4.96 -21.24
C ARG A 122 13.06 4.05 -21.40
N GLY A 123 13.01 2.82 -20.88
CA GLY A 123 14.13 1.89 -20.83
C GLY A 123 15.33 2.40 -20.04
N GLY A 124 16.43 1.65 -20.09
CA GLY A 124 17.69 1.93 -19.40
C GLY A 124 17.76 1.37 -17.98
N LYS A 125 18.77 1.83 -17.24
CA LYS A 125 19.05 1.33 -15.89
C LYS A 125 17.99 1.78 -14.88
N ILE A 126 17.44 0.82 -14.14
CA ILE A 126 16.57 1.03 -12.99
C ILE A 126 17.14 0.34 -11.74
N THR A 127 16.77 0.87 -10.57
CA THR A 127 17.01 0.25 -9.26
C THR A 127 15.69 -0.15 -8.64
N VAL A 128 15.61 -1.38 -8.16
CA VAL A 128 14.41 -1.98 -7.59
C VAL A 128 14.68 -2.46 -6.18
N SER A 129 13.79 -2.16 -5.25
CA SER A 129 13.86 -2.69 -3.88
C SER A 129 12.46 -2.90 -3.32
N ALA A 130 12.34 -3.87 -2.41
CA ALA A 130 11.10 -4.17 -1.71
C ALA A 130 11.33 -3.98 -0.22
N ASN A 131 10.43 -3.24 0.42
CA ASN A 131 10.38 -3.15 1.87
C ASN A 131 8.91 -3.13 2.28
N GLY A 132 8.56 -3.89 3.30
CA GLY A 132 7.16 -4.04 3.67
C GLY A 132 6.98 -4.79 4.96
N VAL A 133 5.74 -5.14 5.23
CA VAL A 133 5.38 -5.88 6.42
C VAL A 133 4.27 -6.84 6.10
N VAL A 134 4.43 -8.08 6.57
CA VAL A 134 3.51 -9.18 6.33
C VAL A 134 2.76 -9.46 7.63
N PRO A 135 1.42 -9.33 7.66
CA PRO A 135 0.61 -9.82 8.76
C PRO A 135 0.74 -11.35 8.87
N THR A 136 0.90 -11.86 10.08
CA THR A 136 1.09 -13.29 10.34
C THR A 136 -0.03 -13.84 11.20
N ALA A 137 -0.46 -15.06 10.87
CA ALA A 137 -1.26 -15.91 11.73
C ALA A 137 -0.44 -17.13 12.17
N GLU A 138 -0.89 -17.80 13.22
CA GLU A 138 -0.34 -19.10 13.61
C GLU A 138 -0.64 -20.15 12.52
N GLU A 139 0.06 -21.28 12.60
CA GLU A 139 -0.06 -22.36 11.61
C GLU A 139 -1.53 -22.81 11.43
N ASN A 140 -1.98 -22.87 10.18
CA ASN A 140 -3.34 -23.24 9.76
C ASN A 140 -4.47 -22.32 10.29
N GLU A 141 -4.13 -21.21 10.95
CA GLU A 141 -5.09 -20.20 11.42
C GLU A 141 -5.16 -19.01 10.46
N THR A 142 -6.29 -18.30 10.46
CA THR A 142 -6.47 -17.07 9.66
C THR A 142 -6.62 -15.81 10.51
N THR A 143 -6.64 -15.96 11.83
CA THR A 143 -6.64 -14.84 12.76
C THR A 143 -5.23 -14.24 12.83
N ILE A 144 -5.09 -12.98 12.43
CA ILE A 144 -3.81 -12.26 12.52
C ILE A 144 -3.43 -12.08 13.99
N THR A 145 -2.32 -12.67 14.41
CA THR A 145 -1.77 -12.59 15.78
C THR A 145 -0.46 -11.80 15.82
N GLY A 146 0.16 -11.56 14.67
CA GLY A 146 1.47 -10.92 14.60
C GLY A 146 1.77 -10.29 13.25
N HIS A 147 3.03 -9.93 13.08
CA HIS A 147 3.57 -9.42 11.83
C HIS A 147 5.08 -9.60 11.78
N THR A 148 5.62 -9.62 10.58
CA THR A 148 7.06 -9.58 10.31
C THR A 148 7.35 -8.54 9.26
N HIS A 149 8.41 -7.77 9.46
CA HIS A 149 8.93 -6.87 8.44
C HIS A 149 9.64 -7.68 7.36
N TYR A 150 9.95 -7.06 6.24
CA TYR A 150 10.95 -7.54 5.31
C TYR A 150 11.57 -6.35 4.59
N GLU A 151 12.83 -6.53 4.19
CA GLU A 151 13.57 -5.65 3.31
C GLU A 151 14.37 -6.54 2.37
N SER A 152 14.38 -6.20 1.09
CA SER A 152 15.12 -6.94 0.09
C SER A 152 16.49 -6.34 -0.16
N ASN A 153 17.31 -7.07 -0.91
CA ASN A 153 18.43 -6.46 -1.62
C ASN A 153 17.93 -5.39 -2.61
N GLU A 154 18.81 -4.45 -2.94
CA GLU A 154 18.65 -3.61 -4.13
C GLU A 154 19.03 -4.44 -5.36
N LEU A 155 18.15 -4.43 -6.36
CA LEU A 155 18.34 -5.09 -7.64
C LEU A 155 18.48 -4.02 -8.72
N THR A 156 19.61 -4.00 -9.42
CA THR A 156 19.79 -3.16 -10.61
C THR A 156 19.45 -3.96 -11.85
N MET A 157 18.63 -3.38 -12.73
CA MET A 157 18.24 -3.97 -14.01
C MET A 157 18.51 -2.97 -15.13
N ASP A 158 18.83 -3.45 -16.33
CA ASP A 158 18.87 -2.64 -17.54
C ASP A 158 17.72 -3.08 -18.44
N VAL A 159 16.74 -2.20 -18.63
CA VAL A 159 15.46 -2.53 -19.26
C VAL A 159 15.44 -2.05 -20.70
N ASP A 160 15.15 -2.94 -21.64
CA ASP A 160 14.72 -2.54 -22.98
C ASP A 160 13.32 -1.93 -22.90
N GLY A 161 13.24 -0.63 -23.16
CA GLY A 161 11.99 0.13 -23.09
C GLY A 161 10.94 -0.29 -24.12
N LYS A 162 11.34 -0.81 -25.28
CA LYS A 162 10.39 -1.30 -26.30
C LYS A 162 9.79 -2.63 -25.88
N GLU A 163 10.61 -3.55 -25.36
CA GLU A 163 10.10 -4.80 -24.81
C GLU A 163 9.19 -4.55 -23.60
N ALA A 164 9.58 -3.64 -22.71
CA ALA A 164 8.76 -3.27 -21.55
C ALA A 164 7.44 -2.61 -21.97
N ALA A 165 7.45 -1.73 -22.99
CA ALA A 165 6.23 -1.10 -23.51
C ALA A 165 5.29 -2.09 -24.22
N ALA A 166 5.78 -3.25 -24.65
CA ALA A 166 4.97 -4.31 -25.24
C ALA A 166 4.25 -5.19 -24.20
N VAL A 167 4.63 -5.10 -22.92
CA VAL A 167 3.95 -5.80 -21.83
C VAL A 167 2.59 -5.12 -21.56
N GLU A 168 1.52 -5.93 -21.54
CA GLU A 168 0.20 -5.43 -21.21
C GLU A 168 0.12 -4.99 -19.74
N GLN A 169 -0.24 -3.72 -19.53
CA GLN A 169 -0.43 -3.15 -18.20
C GLN A 169 -1.64 -3.81 -17.52
N SER A 170 -1.47 -4.34 -16.30
CA SER A 170 -2.54 -5.07 -15.60
C SER A 170 -3.80 -4.24 -15.34
N MET A 171 -3.63 -2.92 -15.13
CA MET A 171 -4.74 -1.96 -15.00
C MET A 171 -4.80 -0.99 -16.21
N GLY A 172 -4.27 -1.45 -17.35
CA GLY A 172 -4.23 -0.76 -18.63
C GLY A 172 -5.60 -0.58 -19.28
N GLY A 173 -5.63 0.09 -20.43
CA GLY A 173 -6.86 0.35 -21.18
C GLY A 173 -7.70 1.53 -20.67
N ASP A 174 -8.60 1.99 -21.51
CA ASP A 174 -9.53 3.08 -21.23
C ASP A 174 -10.72 2.59 -20.42
N SER A 175 -11.19 3.42 -19.48
CA SER A 175 -12.47 3.13 -18.84
C SER A 175 -13.58 3.51 -19.81
N PRO A 176 -14.66 2.73 -19.92
CA PRO A 176 -15.79 3.10 -20.76
C PRO A 176 -16.26 4.51 -20.42
N ALA A 177 -16.33 5.37 -21.43
CA ALA A 177 -17.05 6.63 -21.30
C ALA A 177 -18.52 6.29 -21.01
N GLY A 178 -19.06 6.83 -19.92
CA GLY A 178 -20.44 6.59 -19.52
C GLY A 178 -21.13 7.88 -19.14
N VAL A 179 -22.42 7.81 -18.81
CA VAL A 179 -23.15 8.99 -18.32
C VAL A 179 -22.59 9.36 -16.96
N ILE A 180 -22.06 10.57 -16.84
CA ILE A 180 -21.48 11.07 -15.59
C ILE A 180 -22.54 11.87 -14.82
N ASP A 181 -22.80 11.48 -13.57
CA ASP A 181 -23.50 12.34 -12.62
C ASP A 181 -22.59 13.53 -12.29
N LYS A 182 -22.88 14.69 -12.89
CA LYS A 182 -22.06 15.89 -12.75
C LYS A 182 -21.86 16.30 -11.29
N ARG A 183 -22.78 15.99 -10.36
CA ARG A 183 -22.65 16.41 -8.95
C ARG A 183 -21.69 15.55 -8.13
N SER A 184 -21.31 14.37 -8.63
CA SER A 184 -20.52 13.38 -7.87
C SER A 184 -19.42 12.71 -8.69
N ASN A 185 -19.32 13.04 -9.99
CA ASN A 185 -18.45 12.41 -10.98
C ASN A 185 -18.53 10.86 -11.00
N ILE A 186 -19.74 10.34 -10.71
CA ILE A 186 -20.04 8.91 -10.76
C ILE A 186 -20.42 8.55 -12.20
N VAL A 187 -19.84 7.49 -12.74
CA VAL A 187 -20.26 6.88 -14.00
C VAL A 187 -21.51 6.06 -13.75
N THR A 188 -22.69 6.67 -13.92
CA THR A 188 -23.98 6.09 -13.50
C THR A 188 -24.33 4.84 -14.30
N SER A 189 -23.86 4.72 -15.53
CA SER A 189 -23.99 3.51 -16.36
C SER A 189 -23.24 2.31 -15.80
N SER A 190 -22.26 2.52 -14.91
CA SER A 190 -21.59 1.43 -14.20
C SER A 190 -22.41 0.91 -13.01
N CYS A 191 -23.49 1.59 -12.60
CA CYS A 191 -24.29 1.23 -11.44
C CYS A 191 -25.46 0.32 -11.82
N ARG A 192 -25.75 -0.69 -11.00
CA ARG A 192 -26.86 -1.64 -11.14
C ARG A 192 -27.76 -1.58 -9.91
N GLY A 193 -29.07 -1.76 -10.11
CA GLY A 193 -30.04 -1.76 -9.00
C GLY A 193 -29.95 -0.51 -8.13
N ASN A 194 -29.74 -0.70 -6.83
CA ASN A 194 -29.65 0.38 -5.83
C ASN A 194 -28.22 0.92 -5.61
N GLN A 195 -27.20 0.42 -6.34
CA GLN A 195 -25.80 0.78 -6.10
C GLN A 195 -25.52 2.28 -6.20
N LEU A 196 -26.18 2.99 -7.12
CA LEU A 196 -26.04 4.45 -7.24
C LEU A 196 -26.48 5.16 -5.95
N GLN A 197 -27.61 4.75 -5.37
CA GLN A 197 -28.12 5.33 -4.13
C GLN A 197 -27.23 4.97 -2.94
N MET A 198 -26.71 3.74 -2.88
CA MET A 198 -25.76 3.30 -1.84
C MET A 198 -24.47 4.11 -1.90
N LEU A 199 -23.88 4.29 -3.10
CA LEU A 199 -22.66 5.07 -3.28
C LEU A 199 -22.88 6.55 -2.96
N LYS A 200 -24.00 7.15 -3.38
CA LYS A 200 -24.35 8.54 -2.99
C LYS A 200 -24.48 8.69 -1.47
N THR A 201 -25.06 7.70 -0.80
CA THR A 201 -25.16 7.67 0.66
C THR A 201 -23.79 7.55 1.31
N ALA A 202 -22.92 6.68 0.78
CA ALA A 202 -21.55 6.50 1.26
C ALA A 202 -20.70 7.76 1.08
N LEU A 203 -20.81 8.46 -0.06
CA LEU A 203 -20.15 9.74 -0.29
C LEU A 203 -20.64 10.83 0.68
N ALA A 204 -21.96 10.96 0.88
CA ALA A 204 -22.51 11.90 1.85
C ALA A 204 -22.01 11.61 3.29
N ASN A 205 -21.92 10.32 3.65
CA ASN A 205 -21.37 9.89 4.94
C ASN A 205 -19.86 10.15 5.03
N SER A 206 -19.08 9.80 4.01
CA SER A 206 -17.64 10.08 3.90
C SER A 206 -17.36 11.57 4.09
N ALA A 207 -18.15 12.45 3.47
CA ALA A 207 -18.03 13.89 3.63
C ALA A 207 -18.26 14.35 5.07
N ARG A 208 -19.29 13.82 5.73
CA ARG A 208 -19.61 14.13 7.13
C ARG A 208 -18.51 13.63 8.07
N LEU A 209 -18.07 12.38 7.90
CA LEU A 209 -16.98 11.77 8.68
C LEU A 209 -15.69 12.57 8.51
N SER A 210 -15.34 12.93 7.29
CA SER A 210 -14.12 13.69 7.00
C SER A 210 -14.14 15.08 7.64
N LYS A 211 -15.28 15.81 7.59
CA LYS A 211 -15.41 17.11 8.29
C LYS A 211 -15.30 16.97 9.81
N ALA A 212 -15.94 15.94 10.38
CA ALA A 212 -15.85 15.65 11.81
C ALA A 212 -14.41 15.31 12.22
N ALA A 213 -13.73 14.46 11.45
CA ALA A 213 -12.34 14.09 11.64
C ALA A 213 -11.40 15.29 11.54
N ALA A 214 -11.56 16.15 10.53
CA ALA A 214 -10.79 17.40 10.43
C ALA A 214 -10.94 18.27 11.69
N SER A 215 -12.17 18.42 12.19
CA SER A 215 -12.41 19.18 13.41
C SER A 215 -11.86 18.50 14.68
N ALA A 216 -11.92 17.17 14.76
CA ALA A 216 -11.38 16.39 15.87
C ALA A 216 -9.84 16.40 15.88
N ALA A 217 -9.19 16.38 14.71
CA ALA A 217 -7.74 16.46 14.59
C ALA A 217 -7.16 17.72 15.26
N GLN A 218 -7.91 18.83 15.23
CA GLN A 218 -7.53 20.09 15.89
C GLN A 218 -7.87 20.11 17.38
N ARG A 219 -9.00 19.51 17.78
CA ARG A 219 -9.56 19.64 19.14
C ARG A 219 -9.19 18.52 20.09
N ASN A 220 -8.73 17.37 19.58
CA ASN A 220 -8.42 16.19 20.36
C ASN A 220 -6.99 15.70 20.07
N PRO A 221 -5.96 16.39 20.58
CA PRO A 221 -4.56 16.06 20.32
C PRO A 221 -4.19 14.65 20.77
N ARG A 222 -4.81 14.14 21.86
CA ARG A 222 -4.59 12.77 22.35
C ARG A 222 -5.05 11.73 21.33
N LYS A 223 -6.28 11.86 20.81
CA LYS A 223 -6.80 10.95 19.78
C LYS A 223 -6.04 11.10 18.47
N PHE A 224 -5.64 12.32 18.11
CA PHE A 224 -4.81 12.55 16.93
C PHE A 224 -3.45 11.82 17.05
N GLN A 225 -2.78 11.95 18.19
CA GLN A 225 -1.49 11.30 18.45
C GLN A 225 -1.59 9.77 18.44
N GLU A 226 -2.71 9.19 18.87
CA GLU A 226 -2.95 7.75 18.81
C GLU A 226 -2.83 7.19 17.38
N TYR A 227 -3.33 7.92 16.38
CA TYR A 227 -3.35 7.45 14.99
C TYR A 227 -2.16 7.98 14.17
N PHE A 228 -1.79 9.25 14.36
CA PHE A 228 -0.78 9.93 13.55
C PHE A 228 0.59 10.06 14.23
N LYS A 229 0.71 9.60 15.48
CA LYS A 229 1.98 9.50 16.26
C LYS A 229 2.72 10.81 16.51
N THR A 230 2.04 11.93 16.35
CA THR A 230 2.58 13.25 16.63
C THR A 230 1.44 14.19 17.00
N THR A 231 1.76 15.32 17.63
CA THR A 231 0.86 16.45 17.82
C THR A 231 1.42 17.72 17.16
N ASP A 232 2.42 17.57 16.30
CA ASP A 232 3.03 18.67 15.56
C ASP A 232 1.98 19.42 14.72
N SER A 233 1.95 20.74 14.89
CA SER A 233 0.95 21.62 14.26
C SER A 233 0.96 21.52 12.73
N SER A 234 2.14 21.37 12.10
CA SER A 234 2.24 21.25 10.64
C SER A 234 1.62 19.94 10.15
N THR A 235 1.82 18.85 10.90
CA THR A 235 1.24 17.55 10.62
C THR A 235 -0.27 17.54 10.83
N VAL A 236 -0.75 18.15 11.92
CA VAL A 236 -2.19 18.34 12.18
C VAL A 236 -2.84 19.10 11.03
N GLN A 237 -2.28 20.24 10.61
CA GLN A 237 -2.82 21.05 9.51
C GLN A 237 -2.84 20.29 8.18
N LYS A 238 -1.80 19.49 7.89
CA LYS A 238 -1.76 18.62 6.71
C LYS A 238 -2.90 17.59 6.73
N VAL A 239 -3.11 16.91 7.86
CA VAL A 239 -4.18 15.92 8.01
C VAL A 239 -5.56 16.57 7.91
N VAL A 240 -5.76 17.73 8.55
CA VAL A 240 -6.99 18.53 8.43
C VAL A 240 -7.28 18.89 6.98
N SER A 241 -6.28 19.40 6.25
CA SER A 241 -6.41 19.77 4.84
C SER A 241 -6.81 18.56 3.98
N ARG A 242 -6.20 17.40 4.21
CA ARG A 242 -6.51 16.14 3.50
C ARG A 242 -7.94 15.67 3.76
N PHE A 243 -8.39 15.64 5.01
CA PHE A 243 -9.80 15.35 5.32
C PHE A 243 -10.76 16.33 4.64
N MET A 244 -10.44 17.63 4.65
CA MET A 244 -11.27 18.63 3.97
C MET A 244 -11.28 18.46 2.45
N SER A 245 -10.18 18.00 1.84
CA SER A 245 -10.16 17.63 0.42
C SER A 245 -11.06 16.44 0.13
N VAL A 246 -11.00 15.38 0.95
CA VAL A 246 -11.90 14.22 0.79
C VAL A 246 -13.36 14.63 0.98
N ALA A 247 -13.66 15.52 1.93
CA ALA A 247 -15.00 16.03 2.14
C ALA A 247 -15.55 16.81 0.94
N ARG A 248 -14.71 17.64 0.31
CA ARG A 248 -15.06 18.37 -0.92
C ARG A 248 -15.30 17.40 -2.07
N GLU A 249 -14.36 16.50 -2.32
CA GLU A 249 -14.46 15.49 -3.37
C GLU A 249 -15.75 14.65 -3.25
N SER A 250 -16.13 14.31 -2.02
CA SER A 250 -17.33 13.53 -1.74
C SER A 250 -18.66 14.30 -1.99
N THR A 251 -18.65 15.61 -2.27
CA THR A 251 -19.87 16.44 -2.38
C THR A 251 -19.92 17.38 -3.59
N SER A 252 -18.90 17.40 -4.45
CA SER A 252 -18.81 18.33 -5.60
C SER A 252 -18.73 17.59 -6.94
N THR A 253 -18.69 18.35 -8.05
CA THR A 253 -18.07 17.91 -9.31
C THR A 253 -16.62 17.52 -9.01
N GLY A 254 -16.40 16.29 -8.58
CA GLY A 254 -15.12 15.80 -8.09
C GLY A 254 -14.05 15.78 -9.18
N LYS A 255 -12.80 15.59 -8.75
CA LYS A 255 -11.65 15.38 -9.63
C LYS A 255 -11.35 13.90 -9.88
N THR A 256 -12.05 13.01 -9.19
CA THR A 256 -11.95 11.55 -9.34
C THR A 256 -13.13 11.02 -10.14
N THR A 257 -12.92 10.02 -10.98
CA THR A 257 -14.04 9.34 -11.65
C THR A 257 -14.40 8.08 -10.88
N TYR A 258 -15.64 7.98 -10.42
CA TYR A 258 -16.08 6.90 -9.53
C TYR A 258 -16.99 5.91 -10.26
N TYR A 259 -16.65 4.62 -10.18
CA TYR A 259 -17.40 3.53 -10.78
C TYR A 259 -18.08 2.67 -9.71
N CYS A 260 -19.37 2.40 -9.89
CA CYS A 260 -20.15 1.52 -9.00
C CYS A 260 -19.78 0.04 -9.15
N ASN A 261 -19.20 -0.36 -10.26
CA ASN A 261 -18.69 -1.71 -10.45
C ASN A 261 -17.34 -1.65 -11.17
N ASP A 262 -16.58 -2.71 -11.00
CA ASP A 262 -15.38 -2.97 -11.76
C ASP A 262 -15.66 -3.29 -13.23
N THR A 263 -14.92 -2.61 -14.10
CA THR A 263 -14.95 -2.75 -15.56
C THR A 263 -13.59 -3.18 -16.12
N ARG A 264 -12.68 -3.63 -15.25
CA ARG A 264 -11.26 -3.90 -15.51
C ARG A 264 -10.78 -5.23 -14.90
N ASP A 265 -11.68 -6.02 -14.32
CA ASP A 265 -11.39 -7.31 -13.69
C ASP A 265 -10.39 -7.22 -12.51
N GLY A 266 -10.32 -6.07 -11.84
CA GLY A 266 -9.53 -5.87 -10.62
C GLY A 266 -10.19 -6.42 -9.34
N CYS A 267 -11.49 -6.70 -9.38
CA CYS A 267 -12.24 -7.23 -8.25
C CYS A 267 -12.09 -8.75 -8.13
N LYS A 268 -11.10 -9.17 -7.34
CA LYS A 268 -10.93 -10.56 -6.93
C LYS A 268 -11.37 -10.77 -5.47
N PRO A 269 -11.46 -12.02 -4.99
CA PRO A 269 -11.85 -12.30 -3.61
C PRO A 269 -11.03 -11.50 -2.58
N GLY A 270 -11.72 -10.92 -1.60
CA GLY A 270 -11.11 -10.11 -0.54
C GLY A 270 -11.04 -8.61 -0.84
N VAL A 271 -11.04 -8.17 -2.10
CA VAL A 271 -11.03 -6.73 -2.43
C VAL A 271 -12.41 -6.12 -2.18
N LEU A 272 -12.48 -5.02 -1.44
CA LEU A 272 -13.70 -4.22 -1.21
C LEU A 272 -13.88 -3.19 -2.31
N ALA A 273 -12.84 -2.40 -2.56
CA ALA A 273 -12.76 -1.39 -3.60
C ALA A 273 -11.29 -1.21 -3.97
N TYR A 274 -11.01 -0.48 -5.05
CA TYR A 274 -9.65 -0.11 -5.38
C TYR A 274 -9.58 1.22 -6.11
N THR A 275 -8.41 1.85 -6.00
CA THR A 275 -8.08 3.09 -6.70
C THR A 275 -6.95 2.85 -7.70
N LEU A 276 -7.08 3.49 -8.87
CA LEU A 276 -6.00 3.66 -9.84
C LEU A 276 -5.45 5.09 -9.68
N PRO A 277 -4.36 5.29 -8.90
CA PRO A 277 -3.85 6.63 -8.60
C PRO A 277 -3.40 7.37 -9.86
N SER A 278 -2.82 6.66 -10.83
CA SER A 278 -2.38 7.22 -12.12
C SER A 278 -3.52 7.80 -12.96
N LYS A 279 -4.77 7.37 -12.71
CA LYS A 279 -5.96 7.77 -13.49
C LYS A 279 -6.97 8.59 -12.69
N ASN A 280 -6.76 8.76 -11.38
CA ASN A 280 -7.76 9.31 -10.45
C ASN A 280 -9.12 8.59 -10.55
N GLN A 281 -9.10 7.25 -10.61
CA GLN A 281 -10.31 6.43 -10.76
C GLN A 281 -10.50 5.51 -9.57
N VAL A 282 -11.74 5.38 -9.11
CA VAL A 282 -12.13 4.50 -8.01
C VAL A 282 -13.19 3.51 -8.49
N PHE A 283 -13.05 2.24 -8.11
CA PHE A 283 -13.95 1.16 -8.49
C PHE A 283 -14.39 0.39 -7.25
N ASN A 284 -15.71 0.20 -7.12
CA ASN A 284 -16.26 -0.67 -6.09
C ASN A 284 -16.32 -2.13 -6.56
N CYS A 285 -15.99 -3.05 -5.66
CA CYS A 285 -16.23 -4.47 -5.86
C CYS A 285 -17.59 -4.90 -5.27
N PRO A 286 -18.14 -6.06 -5.67
CA PRO A 286 -19.42 -6.53 -5.13
C PRO A 286 -19.47 -6.64 -3.60
N SER A 287 -18.34 -6.93 -2.96
CA SER A 287 -18.17 -7.01 -1.50
C SER A 287 -18.33 -5.66 -0.79
N TYR A 288 -18.01 -4.53 -1.43
CA TYR A 288 -18.27 -3.18 -0.90
C TYR A 288 -19.72 -3.01 -0.48
N TYR A 289 -20.65 -3.44 -1.34
CA TYR A 289 -22.07 -3.30 -1.12
C TYR A 289 -22.64 -4.27 -0.07
N LYS A 290 -21.82 -5.19 0.45
CA LYS A 290 -22.16 -6.04 1.60
C LYS A 290 -21.77 -5.40 2.94
N LEU A 291 -21.00 -4.31 2.92
CA LEU A 291 -20.68 -3.54 4.12
C LEU A 291 -21.89 -2.73 4.58
N PRO A 292 -22.01 -2.44 5.88
CA PRO A 292 -22.99 -1.47 6.35
C PRO A 292 -22.65 -0.07 5.80
N ALA A 293 -23.65 0.83 5.73
CA ALA A 293 -23.41 2.22 5.32
C ALA A 293 -22.51 2.97 6.31
N LEU A 294 -22.67 2.66 7.60
CA LEU A 294 -21.82 3.07 8.71
C LEU A 294 -21.79 1.91 9.71
N ASN A 295 -20.61 1.57 10.21
CA ASN A 295 -20.47 0.57 11.26
C ASN A 295 -20.70 1.21 12.64
N ASN A 296 -21.14 0.42 13.61
CA ASN A 296 -21.24 0.80 15.03
C ASN A 296 -20.10 0.21 15.89
N ARG A 297 -19.18 -0.54 15.27
CA ARG A 297 -18.00 -1.12 15.91
C ARG A 297 -16.76 -0.27 15.65
N CYS A 298 -15.99 0.00 16.71
CA CYS A 298 -14.67 0.62 16.62
C CYS A 298 -13.76 -0.14 15.65
N HIS A 299 -13.15 0.60 14.74
CA HIS A 299 -12.25 0.09 13.71
C HIS A 299 -12.92 -0.89 12.71
N GLY A 300 -14.25 -0.95 12.71
CA GLY A 300 -15.01 -1.72 11.73
C GLY A 300 -14.95 -1.08 10.34
N GLN A 301 -14.98 -1.91 9.30
CA GLN A 301 -15.07 -1.44 7.91
C GLN A 301 -16.54 -1.17 7.55
N ASP A 302 -16.79 -0.09 6.81
CA ASP A 302 -18.09 0.29 6.26
C ASP A 302 -17.93 0.98 4.90
N MET A 303 -19.04 1.19 4.18
CA MET A 303 -18.99 1.85 2.87
C MET A 303 -18.41 3.27 2.94
N ALA A 304 -18.69 4.03 4.00
CA ALA A 304 -18.27 5.42 4.12
C ALA A 304 -16.75 5.57 4.33
N THR A 305 -16.18 4.78 5.23
CA THR A 305 -14.75 4.75 5.53
C THR A 305 -13.96 4.11 4.40
N THR A 306 -14.51 3.10 3.71
CA THR A 306 -13.94 2.57 2.46
C THR A 306 -13.88 3.66 1.40
N THR A 307 -14.97 4.38 1.14
CA THR A 307 -14.95 5.51 0.20
C THR A 307 -13.95 6.59 0.59
N LEU A 308 -13.87 6.96 1.88
CA LEU A 308 -12.88 7.92 2.38
C LEU A 308 -11.45 7.47 2.05
N HIS A 309 -11.11 6.22 2.37
CA HIS A 309 -9.80 5.62 2.11
C HIS A 309 -9.43 5.68 0.63
N GLU A 310 -10.31 5.20 -0.26
CA GLU A 310 -10.07 5.24 -1.70
C GLU A 310 -9.81 6.67 -2.21
N LEU A 311 -10.58 7.64 -1.74
CA LEU A 311 -10.38 9.04 -2.13
C LEU A 311 -9.01 9.60 -1.69
N THR A 312 -8.40 9.07 -0.63
CA THR A 312 -7.04 9.48 -0.23
C THR A 312 -5.93 8.96 -1.15
N HIS A 313 -6.19 7.87 -1.90
CA HIS A 313 -5.27 7.35 -2.92
C HIS A 313 -5.24 8.18 -4.21
N ASN A 314 -6.11 9.18 -4.34
CA ASN A 314 -6.20 9.96 -5.58
C ASN A 314 -5.33 11.23 -5.51
N PRO A 315 -4.30 11.38 -6.37
CA PRO A 315 -3.42 12.56 -6.38
C PRO A 315 -4.14 13.88 -6.62
N ALA A 316 -5.29 13.87 -7.30
CA ALA A 316 -6.11 15.05 -7.51
C ALA A 316 -6.83 15.54 -6.23
N VAL A 317 -6.99 14.66 -5.23
CA VAL A 317 -7.65 14.93 -3.95
C VAL A 317 -6.61 15.23 -2.87
N VAL A 318 -5.55 14.41 -2.79
CA VAL A 318 -4.50 14.47 -1.79
C VAL A 318 -3.14 14.36 -2.46
N THR A 319 -2.22 15.28 -2.18
CA THR A 319 -0.84 15.24 -2.70
C THR A 319 0.20 15.29 -1.56
N PRO A 320 1.23 14.42 -1.56
CA PRO A 320 1.25 13.13 -2.27
C PRO A 320 0.08 12.25 -1.83
N PHE A 321 -0.49 11.46 -2.75
CA PHE A 321 -1.63 10.59 -2.46
C PHE A 321 -1.26 9.50 -1.46
N CYS A 322 -2.17 9.15 -0.56
CA CYS A 322 -1.91 8.15 0.48
C CYS A 322 -1.65 6.78 -0.14
N GLU A 323 -0.83 5.98 0.54
CA GLU A 323 -0.49 4.62 0.17
C GLU A 323 -1.13 3.65 1.16
N ASP A 324 -1.03 2.35 0.88
CA ASP A 324 -1.37 1.30 1.84
C ASP A 324 -0.11 0.80 2.52
N LEU A 325 0.19 1.35 3.69
CA LEU A 325 1.36 1.01 4.51
C LEU A 325 0.98 0.10 5.68
N GLY A 326 -0.31 -0.05 5.97
CA GLY A 326 -0.84 -1.02 6.92
C GLY A 326 -2.36 -0.90 7.08
N TYR A 327 -3.03 -2.06 7.14
CA TYR A 327 -4.48 -2.16 7.39
C TYR A 327 -4.79 -2.58 8.82
N GLY A 328 -5.90 -2.06 9.33
CA GLY A 328 -6.43 -2.40 10.64
C GLY A 328 -5.72 -1.66 11.77
N TYR A 329 -6.42 -1.55 12.89
CA TYR A 329 -5.99 -0.74 14.03
C TYR A 329 -4.62 -1.17 14.59
N ASP A 330 -4.37 -2.47 14.72
CA ASP A 330 -3.11 -2.98 15.29
C ASP A 330 -1.88 -2.61 14.44
N ARG A 331 -2.06 -2.48 13.12
CA ARG A 331 -0.98 -2.07 12.20
C ARG A 331 -0.85 -0.56 12.17
N VAL A 332 -1.96 0.15 12.01
CA VAL A 332 -2.00 1.63 11.99
C VAL A 332 -1.43 2.21 13.27
N SER A 333 -1.77 1.64 14.42
CA SER A 333 -1.26 2.07 15.73
C SER A 333 0.23 1.83 15.95
N ARG A 334 0.95 1.18 15.01
CA ARG A 334 2.40 0.95 15.09
C ARG A 334 3.19 1.67 14.01
N LEU A 335 2.53 2.27 13.02
CA LEU A 335 3.21 3.07 11.99
C LEU A 335 3.87 4.30 12.64
N PRO A 336 5.12 4.64 12.30
CA PRO A 336 5.71 5.92 12.71
C PRO A 336 4.98 7.09 12.05
N ALA A 337 5.08 8.30 12.62
CA ALA A 337 4.32 9.47 12.17
C ALA A 337 4.41 9.75 10.66
N SER A 338 5.61 9.65 10.08
CA SER A 338 5.86 9.85 8.65
C SER A 338 5.09 8.87 7.75
N LYS A 339 4.86 7.64 8.24
CA LYS A 339 4.10 6.59 7.53
C LYS A 339 2.61 6.69 7.85
N ALA A 340 2.24 6.97 9.10
CA ALA A 340 0.86 7.10 9.52
C ALA A 340 0.12 8.21 8.75
N VAL A 341 0.76 9.37 8.56
CA VAL A 341 0.23 10.48 7.75
C VAL A 341 0.09 10.09 6.28
N GLN A 342 0.88 9.16 5.77
CA GLN A 342 0.84 8.75 4.37
C GLN A 342 0.03 7.47 4.13
N ASN A 343 -0.61 6.92 5.16
CA ASN A 343 -1.36 5.67 5.08
C ASN A 343 -2.87 5.92 5.00
N ALA A 344 -3.52 5.43 3.96
CA ALA A 344 -4.95 5.66 3.72
C ALA A 344 -5.84 5.13 4.85
N ASP A 345 -5.50 3.96 5.42
CA ASP A 345 -6.30 3.37 6.49
C ASP A 345 -6.20 4.13 7.82
N THR A 346 -5.12 4.89 8.05
CA THR A 346 -5.03 5.78 9.22
C THR A 346 -6.16 6.81 9.23
N TYR A 347 -6.46 7.39 8.05
CA TYR A 347 -7.55 8.36 7.92
C TYR A 347 -8.92 7.70 8.11
N SER A 348 -9.09 6.51 7.52
CA SER A 348 -10.33 5.73 7.60
C SER A 348 -10.67 5.36 9.06
N LEU A 349 -9.68 4.84 9.80
CA LEU A 349 -9.85 4.43 11.19
C LEU A 349 -9.97 5.60 12.15
N PHE A 350 -9.20 6.69 11.95
CA PHE A 350 -9.36 7.89 12.76
C PHE A 350 -10.76 8.50 12.59
N ALA A 351 -11.29 8.57 11.37
CA ALA A 351 -12.64 9.08 11.13
C ALA A 351 -13.72 8.19 11.75
N ASN A 352 -13.56 6.86 11.70
CA ASN A 352 -14.43 5.92 12.40
C ASN A 352 -14.38 6.11 13.93
N ALA A 353 -13.19 6.21 14.52
CA ALA A 353 -13.02 6.38 15.96
C ALA A 353 -13.65 7.69 16.46
N VAL A 354 -13.43 8.79 15.73
CA VAL A 354 -14.07 10.08 16.00
C VAL A 354 -15.59 9.99 15.95
N TYR A 355 -16.13 9.25 14.99
CA TYR A 355 -17.58 9.08 14.84
C TYR A 355 -18.21 8.26 15.97
N LEU A 356 -17.53 7.19 16.41
CA LEU A 356 -18.04 6.28 17.43
C LEU A 356 -17.67 6.65 18.87
N GLY A 357 -16.76 7.61 19.07
CA GLY A 357 -16.31 8.01 20.41
C GLY A 357 -15.38 7.00 21.06
N CYS A 358 -14.68 6.21 20.25
CA CYS A 358 -13.48 5.48 20.65
C CYS A 358 -12.23 6.14 20.05
#